data_AF-A0A844E0K4-F1
#
_entry.id   AF-A0A844E0K4-F1
#
_cell.length_a   1.000
_cell.length_b   1.000
_cell.length_c   1.000
_cell.angle_alpha   90.00
_cell.angle_beta   90.00
_cell.angle_gamma   90.00
#
_symmetry.space_group_name_H-M   'P 1'
#
loop_
_entity.id
_entity.type
_entity.pdbx_description
1 polymer ?
#
loop_
_entity_poly.entity_id
_entity_poly.type
_entity_poly.pdbx_seq_one_letter_code
_entity_poly.pdbx_strand_id
1 'polypeptide(L)'
;MMHAYPETYLNDAMNNLGNMFDYGLVDLHYDPERFYEQFLTSGVAKQFEQGNPKYVAGLSGPELAIEVIYRTEDHRPTQMPSEEIDKSPEYWAGWSLAYYQWYRAHRFSYLQQYGLTIQRILSMYPTLHEADLSKFVTVADEIIAKEKSAQISNLQRMRKNCGMTQKELAEKSGTSLRMVQLYEQRKQDIRKAEAQTLVNLSRVLGCGVEDLFE
;
A
#
# COMPACT_ATOMS: atom_id res chain seq x y z
N MET A 1 9.43 15.36 -8.86
CA MET A 1 8.85 14.12 -8.29
C MET A 1 9.14 13.03 -9.31
N MET A 2 9.62 11.85 -8.89
CA MET A 2 9.90 10.75 -9.82
C MET A 2 8.68 9.84 -9.83
N HIS A 3 7.97 9.80 -10.96
CA HIS A 3 6.84 8.89 -11.16
C HIS A 3 7.33 7.45 -11.29
N ALA A 4 6.44 6.48 -11.07
CA ALA A 4 6.79 5.06 -11.13
C ALA A 4 7.34 4.64 -12.51
N TYR A 5 6.80 5.21 -13.59
CA TYR A 5 7.17 4.93 -14.98
C TYR A 5 6.77 6.13 -15.89
N PRO A 6 7.16 6.15 -17.18
CA PRO A 6 6.84 7.26 -18.09
C PRO A 6 5.34 7.54 -18.22
N GLU A 7 4.96 8.82 -18.27
CA GLU A 7 3.57 9.28 -18.37
C GLU A 7 2.85 8.74 -19.61
N THR A 8 3.59 8.39 -20.67
CA THR A 8 3.02 7.79 -21.90
C THR A 8 2.25 6.49 -21.64
N TYR A 9 2.57 5.76 -20.57
CA TYR A 9 1.85 4.54 -20.17
C TYR A 9 0.69 4.80 -19.20
N LEU A 10 0.55 6.03 -18.69
CA LEU A 10 -0.35 6.32 -17.59
C LEU A 10 -1.81 6.05 -17.93
N ASN A 11 -2.27 6.54 -19.08
CA ASN A 11 -3.65 6.36 -19.48
C ASN A 11 -4.00 4.88 -19.65
N ASP A 12 -3.13 4.10 -20.31
CA ASP A 12 -3.34 2.67 -20.48
C ASP A 12 -3.34 1.95 -19.12
N ALA A 13 -2.40 2.30 -18.24
CA ALA A 13 -2.32 1.73 -16.90
C ALA A 13 -3.61 1.99 -16.11
N MET A 14 -4.14 3.21 -16.15
CA MET A 14 -5.36 3.59 -15.46
C MET A 14 -6.59 2.88 -16.02
N ASN A 15 -6.72 2.79 -17.35
CA ASN A 15 -7.78 2.02 -17.99
C ASN A 15 -7.70 0.52 -17.63
N ASN A 16 -6.51 -0.06 -17.72
CA ASN A 16 -6.29 -1.49 -17.50
C ASN A 16 -6.55 -1.87 -16.05
N LEU A 17 -6.05 -1.10 -15.07
CA LEU A 17 -6.32 -1.38 -13.66
C LEU A 17 -7.79 -1.13 -13.29
N GLY A 18 -8.42 -0.09 -13.86
CA GLY A 18 -9.85 0.15 -13.70
C GLY A 18 -10.68 -1.03 -14.21
N ASN A 19 -10.50 -1.41 -15.48
CA ASN A 19 -11.22 -2.53 -16.08
C ASN A 19 -10.90 -3.88 -15.40
N MET A 20 -9.72 -4.03 -14.79
CA MET A 20 -9.39 -5.23 -14.01
C MET A 20 -10.25 -5.36 -12.75
N PHE A 21 -10.40 -4.28 -11.99
CA PHE A 21 -11.23 -4.29 -10.78
C PHE A 21 -12.71 -4.37 -11.14
N ASP A 22 -13.15 -3.67 -12.18
CA ASP A 22 -14.51 -3.79 -12.69
C ASP A 22 -14.86 -5.25 -13.03
N TYR A 23 -14.08 -5.89 -13.90
CA TYR A 23 -14.31 -7.28 -14.27
C TYR A 23 -14.20 -8.25 -13.08
N GLY A 24 -13.20 -8.08 -12.21
CA GLY A 24 -12.99 -8.96 -11.05
C GLY A 24 -14.12 -8.88 -10.01
N LEU A 25 -14.62 -7.68 -9.75
CA LEU A 25 -15.58 -7.43 -8.66
C LEU A 25 -17.03 -7.45 -9.15
N VAL A 26 -17.31 -6.89 -10.33
CA VAL A 26 -18.65 -6.79 -10.90
C VAL A 26 -19.00 -8.07 -11.65
N ASP A 27 -18.23 -8.46 -12.66
CA ASP A 27 -18.57 -9.61 -13.49
C ASP A 27 -18.29 -10.93 -12.76
N LEU A 28 -17.11 -11.06 -12.15
CA LEU A 28 -16.71 -12.31 -11.49
C LEU A 28 -17.13 -12.41 -10.02
N HIS A 29 -17.72 -11.36 -9.46
CA HIS A 29 -18.26 -11.31 -8.09
C HIS A 29 -17.25 -11.67 -6.98
N TYR A 30 -15.96 -11.36 -7.18
CA TYR A 30 -15.00 -11.51 -6.09
C TYR A 30 -15.25 -10.46 -5.01
N ASP A 31 -15.00 -10.84 -3.75
CA ASP A 31 -14.94 -9.88 -2.66
C ASP A 31 -13.78 -8.86 -2.92
N PRO A 32 -14.01 -7.55 -2.72
CA PRO A 32 -13.00 -6.53 -3.01
C PRO A 32 -11.66 -6.76 -2.32
N GLU A 33 -11.67 -7.02 -1.02
CA GLU A 33 -10.43 -7.17 -0.25
C GLU A 33 -9.73 -8.48 -0.59
N ARG A 34 -10.47 -9.57 -0.81
CA ARG A 34 -9.89 -10.85 -1.29
C ARG A 34 -9.25 -10.71 -2.66
N PHE A 35 -9.92 -10.06 -3.61
CA PHE A 35 -9.37 -9.88 -4.96
C PHE A 35 -8.13 -8.99 -4.94
N TYR A 36 -8.13 -7.95 -4.11
CA TYR A 36 -6.95 -7.12 -3.90
C TYR A 36 -5.77 -7.91 -3.32
N GLU A 37 -6.01 -8.77 -2.34
CA GLU A 37 -4.98 -9.66 -1.78
C GLU A 37 -4.42 -10.62 -2.84
N GLN A 38 -5.27 -11.15 -3.72
CA GLN A 38 -4.83 -11.96 -4.87
C GLN A 38 -4.00 -11.14 -5.86
N PHE A 39 -4.40 -9.91 -6.15
CA PHE A 39 -3.63 -8.99 -6.98
C PHE A 39 -2.22 -8.75 -6.42
N LEU A 40 -2.10 -8.55 -5.11
CA LEU A 40 -0.81 -8.41 -4.42
C LEU A 40 0.03 -9.70 -4.50
N THR A 41 -0.56 -10.84 -4.16
CA THR A 41 0.16 -12.12 -4.00
C THR A 41 0.50 -12.79 -5.32
N SER A 42 -0.25 -12.55 -6.40
CA SER A 42 0.02 -13.04 -7.77
C SER A 42 1.32 -12.50 -8.38
N GLY A 43 1.87 -11.42 -7.81
CA GLY A 43 3.02 -10.69 -8.35
C GLY A 43 2.67 -9.77 -9.53
N VAL A 44 1.41 -9.71 -9.97
CA VAL A 44 0.94 -8.76 -11.00
C VAL A 44 1.10 -7.33 -10.50
N ALA A 45 0.70 -7.04 -9.26
CA ALA A 45 0.88 -5.74 -8.61
C ALA A 45 2.33 -5.24 -8.69
N LYS A 46 3.30 -6.09 -8.37
CA LYS A 46 4.73 -5.76 -8.43
C LYS A 46 5.21 -5.43 -9.84
N GLN A 47 4.72 -6.14 -10.87
CA GLN A 47 5.07 -5.85 -12.26
C GLN A 47 4.49 -4.53 -12.73
N PHE A 48 3.27 -4.22 -12.28
CA PHE A 48 2.58 -2.96 -12.57
C PHE A 48 3.30 -1.78 -11.92
N GLU A 49 3.69 -1.89 -10.64
CA GLU A 49 4.48 -0.88 -9.92
C GLU A 49 5.79 -0.51 -10.60
N GLN A 50 6.41 -1.47 -11.29
CA GLN A 50 7.68 -1.32 -12.00
C GLN A 50 7.51 -0.78 -13.43
N GLY A 51 6.27 -0.55 -13.88
CA GLY A 51 5.99 -0.09 -15.23
C GLY A 51 6.29 -1.12 -16.31
N ASN A 52 6.20 -2.43 -16.00
CA ASN A 52 6.43 -3.46 -17.02
C ASN A 52 5.38 -3.31 -18.15
N PRO A 53 5.80 -3.03 -19.40
CA PRO A 53 4.87 -2.74 -20.50
C PRO A 53 3.80 -3.81 -20.72
N LYS A 54 4.13 -5.09 -20.47
CA LYS A 54 3.15 -6.19 -20.55
C LYS A 54 1.94 -5.92 -19.64
N TYR A 55 2.16 -5.40 -18.44
CA TYR A 55 1.13 -5.28 -17.41
C TYR A 55 0.47 -3.90 -17.39
N VAL A 56 1.21 -2.84 -17.71
CA VAL A 56 0.65 -1.48 -17.71
C VAL A 56 -0.08 -1.15 -19.01
N ALA A 57 0.31 -1.71 -20.15
CA ALA A 57 -0.29 -1.39 -21.45
C ALA A 57 -0.59 -2.59 -22.36
N GLY A 58 0.09 -3.73 -22.16
CA GLY A 58 0.00 -4.88 -23.05
C GLY A 58 -1.21 -5.79 -22.82
N LEU A 59 -1.58 -6.03 -21.56
CA LEU A 59 -2.77 -6.80 -21.18
C LEU A 59 -3.93 -5.84 -20.96
N SER A 60 -5.12 -6.22 -21.44
CA SER A 60 -6.37 -5.57 -21.07
C SER A 60 -6.70 -5.81 -19.58
N GLY A 61 -7.63 -5.02 -19.03
CA GLY A 61 -8.09 -5.20 -17.65
C GLY A 61 -8.61 -6.61 -17.33
N PRO A 62 -9.51 -7.20 -18.14
CA PRO A 62 -9.95 -8.58 -17.94
C PRO A 62 -8.80 -9.59 -18.03
N GLU A 63 -7.84 -9.40 -18.95
CA GLU A 63 -6.67 -10.27 -19.02
C GLU A 63 -5.75 -10.14 -17.79
N LEU A 64 -5.62 -8.94 -17.21
CA LEU A 64 -4.93 -8.76 -15.93
C LEU A 64 -5.63 -9.52 -14.81
N ALA A 65 -6.96 -9.45 -14.73
CA ALA A 65 -7.73 -10.16 -13.72
C ALA A 65 -7.61 -11.68 -13.88
N ILE A 66 -7.70 -12.18 -15.12
CA ILE A 66 -7.49 -13.60 -15.43
C ILE A 66 -6.06 -14.02 -15.04
N GLU A 67 -5.05 -13.18 -15.27
CA GLU A 67 -3.67 -13.48 -14.87
C GLU A 67 -3.51 -13.50 -13.34
N VAL A 68 -4.19 -12.61 -12.60
CA VAL A 68 -4.23 -12.61 -11.13
C VAL A 68 -4.86 -13.92 -10.62
N ILE A 69 -6.01 -14.30 -11.16
CA ILE A 69 -6.77 -15.48 -10.75
C ILE A 69 -6.00 -16.75 -11.10
N TYR A 70 -5.45 -16.84 -12.31
CA TYR A 70 -4.67 -18.00 -12.73
C TYR A 70 -3.47 -18.26 -11.83
N ARG A 71 -2.78 -17.21 -11.38
CA ARG A 71 -1.61 -17.34 -10.50
C ARG A 71 -1.94 -17.66 -9.05
N THR A 72 -3.16 -17.39 -8.60
CA THR A 72 -3.55 -17.57 -7.19
C THR A 72 -4.49 -18.75 -6.98
N GLU A 73 -5.28 -19.12 -7.98
CA GLU A 73 -6.30 -20.17 -7.91
C GLU A 73 -6.12 -21.29 -8.95
N ASP A 74 -5.11 -21.20 -9.84
CA ASP A 74 -4.78 -22.20 -10.88
C ASP A 74 -5.95 -22.52 -11.85
N HIS A 75 -6.81 -21.53 -12.13
CA HIS A 75 -7.85 -21.64 -13.15
C HIS A 75 -7.99 -20.33 -13.95
N ARG A 76 -8.69 -20.41 -15.09
CA ARG A 76 -9.02 -19.25 -15.92
C ARG A 76 -10.54 -19.12 -16.01
N PRO A 77 -11.12 -17.99 -15.54
CA PRO A 77 -12.54 -17.72 -15.71
C PRO A 77 -12.95 -17.78 -17.19
N THR A 78 -14.13 -18.34 -17.45
CA THR A 78 -14.73 -18.41 -18.80
C THR A 78 -15.78 -17.35 -19.06
N GLN A 79 -16.21 -16.62 -18.01
CA GLN A 79 -17.18 -15.54 -18.14
C GLN A 79 -16.55 -14.37 -18.90
N MET A 80 -17.23 -13.90 -19.94
CA MET A 80 -16.78 -12.74 -20.70
C MET A 80 -17.05 -11.44 -19.93
N PRO A 81 -16.21 -10.40 -20.10
CA PRO A 81 -16.47 -9.09 -19.52
C PRO A 81 -17.77 -8.51 -20.07
N SER A 82 -18.51 -7.80 -19.23
CA SER A 82 -19.70 -7.07 -19.65
C SER A 82 -19.33 -5.90 -20.57
N GLU A 83 -20.24 -5.52 -21.47
CA GLU A 83 -20.06 -4.40 -22.40
C GLU A 83 -20.61 -3.08 -21.82
N GLU A 84 -20.62 -2.91 -20.49
CA GLU A 84 -21.15 -1.70 -19.87
C GLU A 84 -20.38 -0.46 -20.32
N ILE A 85 -21.12 0.52 -20.84
CA ILE A 85 -20.56 1.77 -21.36
C ILE A 85 -20.20 2.72 -20.20
N ASP A 86 -20.97 2.67 -19.11
CA ASP A 86 -20.79 3.53 -17.95
C ASP A 86 -19.66 3.01 -17.06
N LYS A 87 -18.84 3.92 -16.56
CA LYS A 87 -17.73 3.58 -15.67
C LYS A 87 -18.25 3.32 -14.26
N SER A 88 -18.13 2.07 -13.81
CA SER A 88 -18.53 1.64 -12.47
C SER A 88 -17.68 2.27 -11.35
N PRO A 89 -18.17 2.24 -10.09
CA PRO A 89 -17.36 2.54 -8.92
C PRO A 89 -16.06 1.73 -8.82
N GLU A 90 -16.11 0.45 -9.22
CA GLU A 90 -14.99 -0.50 -9.24
C GLU A 90 -13.95 -0.11 -10.28
N TYR A 91 -14.39 0.29 -11.48
CA TYR A 91 -13.53 0.88 -12.49
C TYR A 91 -12.82 2.11 -11.95
N TRP A 92 -13.58 3.05 -11.37
CA TRP A 92 -13.00 4.29 -10.84
C TRP A 92 -12.02 4.02 -9.70
N ALA A 93 -12.29 3.03 -8.84
CA ALA A 93 -11.38 2.64 -7.78
C ALA A 93 -10.05 2.14 -8.34
N GLY A 94 -10.06 1.27 -9.36
CA GLY A 94 -8.84 0.84 -10.04
C GLY A 94 -8.12 1.98 -10.78
N TRP A 95 -8.87 2.85 -11.45
CA TRP A 95 -8.37 4.01 -12.18
C TRP A 95 -7.63 5.01 -11.28
N SER A 96 -8.28 5.44 -10.19
CA SER A 96 -7.73 6.38 -9.21
C SER A 96 -6.54 5.79 -8.46
N LEU A 97 -6.60 4.50 -8.14
CA LEU A 97 -5.51 3.76 -7.52
C LEU A 97 -4.27 3.69 -8.42
N ALA A 98 -4.42 3.38 -9.72
CA ALA A 98 -3.32 3.38 -10.68
C ALA A 98 -2.66 4.75 -10.77
N TYR A 99 -3.46 5.81 -10.87
CA TYR A 99 -2.96 7.18 -10.90
C TYR A 99 -2.15 7.52 -9.65
N TYR A 100 -2.68 7.20 -8.46
CA TYR A 100 -1.97 7.46 -7.19
C TYR A 100 -0.67 6.69 -7.10
N GLN A 101 -0.68 5.40 -7.47
CA GLN A 101 0.50 4.56 -7.51
C GLN A 101 1.58 5.16 -8.42
N TRP A 102 1.21 5.56 -9.63
CA TRP A 102 2.12 6.21 -10.56
C TRP A 102 2.65 7.56 -10.04
N TYR A 103 1.76 8.37 -9.46
CA TYR A 103 2.06 9.73 -8.98
C TYR A 103 3.03 9.73 -7.79
N ARG A 104 2.88 8.78 -6.86
CA ARG A 104 3.68 8.67 -5.63
C ARG A 104 4.79 7.61 -5.68
N ALA A 105 4.76 6.72 -6.67
CA ALA A 105 5.66 5.57 -6.78
C ALA A 105 5.68 4.67 -5.53
N HIS A 106 4.56 4.59 -4.81
CA HIS A 106 4.39 3.67 -3.69
C HIS A 106 4.03 2.27 -4.20
N ARG A 107 4.29 1.25 -3.40
CA ARG A 107 3.86 -0.13 -3.69
C ARG A 107 2.39 -0.29 -3.29
N PHE A 108 1.62 -1.08 -4.02
CA PHE A 108 0.23 -1.39 -3.68
C PHE A 108 0.12 -2.03 -2.29
N SER A 109 1.07 -2.90 -1.93
CA SER A 109 1.12 -3.50 -0.58
C SER A 109 1.28 -2.46 0.52
N TYR A 110 2.04 -1.38 0.25
CA TYR A 110 2.21 -0.27 1.19
C TYR A 110 0.90 0.53 1.33
N LEU A 111 0.15 0.73 0.23
CA LEU A 111 -1.14 1.41 0.27
C LEU A 111 -2.15 0.66 1.14
N GLN A 112 -2.27 -0.66 0.93
CA GLN A 112 -3.11 -1.54 1.76
C GLN A 112 -2.69 -1.51 3.23
N GLN A 113 -1.38 -1.65 3.51
CA GLN A 113 -0.83 -1.64 4.86
C GLN A 113 -1.15 -0.35 5.63
N TYR A 114 -1.17 0.80 4.94
CA TYR A 114 -1.44 2.10 5.53
C TYR A 114 -2.86 2.61 5.24
N GLY A 115 -3.80 1.66 5.14
CA GLY A 115 -5.22 1.94 5.26
C GLY A 115 -5.88 2.50 4.01
N LEU A 116 -5.19 2.60 2.88
CA LEU A 116 -5.79 2.90 1.59
C LEU A 116 -6.24 1.59 0.92
N THR A 117 -7.20 0.90 1.55
CA THR A 117 -7.75 -0.36 1.05
C THR A 117 -8.70 -0.14 -0.12
N ILE A 118 -8.91 -1.17 -0.95
CA ILE A 118 -9.82 -1.03 -2.10
C ILE A 118 -11.25 -0.73 -1.66
N GLN A 119 -11.74 -1.31 -0.56
CA GLN A 119 -13.06 -0.99 -0.02
C GLN A 119 -13.16 0.48 0.40
N ARG A 120 -12.08 1.03 0.98
CA ARG A 120 -12.03 2.44 1.34
C ARG A 120 -12.02 3.32 0.11
N ILE A 121 -11.30 2.96 -0.95
CA ILE A 121 -11.33 3.69 -2.22
C ILE A 121 -12.74 3.67 -2.79
N LEU A 122 -13.39 2.51 -2.91
CA LEU A 122 -14.79 2.38 -3.37
C LEU A 122 -15.73 3.32 -2.60
N SER A 123 -15.58 3.42 -1.27
CA SER A 123 -16.41 4.32 -0.45
C SER A 123 -16.25 5.81 -0.75
N MET A 124 -15.18 6.21 -1.45
CA MET A 124 -14.94 7.58 -1.89
C MET A 124 -15.58 7.91 -3.22
N TYR A 125 -16.08 6.92 -3.96
CA TYR A 125 -16.67 7.15 -5.28
C TYR A 125 -17.72 8.26 -5.26
N PRO A 126 -18.75 8.26 -4.38
CA PRO A 126 -19.82 9.27 -4.42
C PRO A 126 -19.33 10.72 -4.23
N THR A 127 -18.16 10.91 -3.61
CA THR A 127 -17.64 12.24 -3.28
C THR A 127 -16.51 12.70 -4.19
N LEU A 128 -15.72 11.78 -4.75
CA LEU A 128 -14.49 12.11 -5.47
C LEU A 128 -14.51 11.77 -6.96
N HIS A 129 -15.46 10.98 -7.47
CA HIS A 129 -15.39 10.51 -8.86
C HIS A 129 -15.53 11.60 -9.94
N GLU A 130 -16.25 12.68 -9.63
CA GLU A 130 -16.38 13.86 -10.49
C GLU A 130 -15.30 14.92 -10.22
N ALA A 131 -14.46 14.72 -9.20
CA ALA A 131 -13.43 15.67 -8.83
C ALA A 131 -12.12 15.42 -9.61
N ASP A 132 -11.28 16.46 -9.65
CA ASP A 132 -9.91 16.31 -10.14
C ASP A 132 -9.12 15.28 -9.31
N LEU A 133 -8.34 14.43 -9.98
CA LEU A 133 -7.57 13.35 -9.36
C LEU A 133 -6.57 13.85 -8.30
N SER A 134 -6.12 15.10 -8.35
CA SER A 134 -5.31 15.70 -7.28
C SER A 134 -6.02 15.73 -5.92
N LYS A 135 -7.36 15.81 -5.88
CA LYS A 135 -8.13 15.69 -4.63
C LYS A 135 -8.04 14.27 -4.07
N PHE A 136 -8.16 13.26 -4.92
CA PHE A 136 -7.95 11.87 -4.51
C PHE A 136 -6.55 11.68 -3.91
N VAL A 137 -5.51 12.22 -4.56
CA VAL A 137 -4.14 12.17 -4.03
C VAL A 137 -4.04 12.81 -2.64
N THR A 138 -4.66 13.96 -2.44
CA THR A 138 -4.62 14.67 -1.15
C THR A 138 -5.27 13.83 -0.05
N VAL A 139 -6.47 13.29 -0.30
CA VAL A 139 -7.20 12.43 0.64
C VAL A 139 -6.42 11.14 0.94
N ALA A 140 -5.83 10.50 -0.07
CA ALA A 140 -5.02 9.31 0.09
C ALA A 140 -3.76 9.57 0.93
N ASP A 141 -3.06 10.68 0.71
CA ASP A 141 -1.90 11.08 1.51
C ASP A 141 -2.28 11.31 2.98
N GLU A 142 -3.41 11.97 3.25
CA GLU A 142 -3.92 12.19 4.61
C GLU A 142 -4.26 10.87 5.32
N ILE A 143 -4.90 9.93 4.63
CA ILE A 143 -5.21 8.60 5.16
C ILE A 143 -3.93 7.86 5.53
N ILE A 144 -2.97 7.79 4.62
CA ILE A 144 -1.70 7.10 4.85
C ILE A 144 -0.93 7.74 6.00
N ALA A 145 -0.87 9.08 6.06
CA ALA A 145 -0.20 9.79 7.14
C ALA A 145 -0.86 9.55 8.51
N LYS A 146 -2.19 9.54 8.54
CA LYS A 146 -2.96 9.25 9.76
C LYS A 146 -2.74 7.81 10.23
N GLU A 147 -2.82 6.84 9.33
CA GLU A 147 -2.62 5.43 9.66
C GLU A 147 -1.19 5.16 10.13
N LYS A 148 -0.19 5.71 9.45
CA LYS A 148 1.22 5.67 9.88
C LYS A 148 1.41 6.22 11.29
N SER A 149 0.76 7.34 11.59
CA SER A 149 0.87 7.97 12.90
C SER A 149 0.15 7.16 14.00
N ALA A 150 -0.92 6.44 13.64
CA ALA A 150 -1.68 5.59 14.55
C ALA A 150 -0.97 4.25 14.85
N GLN A 151 -0.18 3.72 13.92
CA GLN A 151 0.62 2.52 14.16
C GLN A 151 1.68 2.78 15.23
N ILE A 152 1.89 1.81 16.13
CA ILE A 152 2.99 1.88 17.10
C ILE A 152 4.33 1.96 16.37
N SER A 153 5.31 2.64 16.94
CA SER A 153 6.63 2.74 16.32
C SER A 153 7.33 1.38 16.21
N ASN A 154 8.26 1.25 15.27
CA ASN A 154 9.09 0.06 15.15
C ASN A 154 9.82 -0.24 16.47
N LEU A 155 10.39 0.78 17.13
CA LEU A 155 10.96 0.65 18.47
C LEU A 155 9.96 0.04 19.47
N GLN A 156 8.73 0.57 19.53
CA GLN A 156 7.69 0.07 20.44
C GLN A 156 7.27 -1.36 20.09
N ARG A 157 7.16 -1.69 18.80
CA ARG A 157 6.81 -3.03 18.31
C ARG A 157 7.88 -4.03 18.72
N MET A 158 9.15 -3.74 18.46
CA MET A 158 10.27 -4.63 18.79
C MET A 158 10.41 -4.83 20.29
N ARG A 159 10.26 -3.75 21.07
CA ARG A 159 10.24 -3.84 22.53
C ARG A 159 9.15 -4.78 23.05
N LYS A 160 7.92 -4.63 22.53
CA LYS A 160 6.79 -5.50 22.90
C LYS A 160 7.03 -6.95 22.48
N ASN A 161 7.60 -7.20 21.30
CA ASN A 161 7.96 -8.55 20.85
C ASN A 161 9.01 -9.22 21.76
N CYS A 162 9.90 -8.42 22.36
CA CYS A 162 10.85 -8.89 23.37
C CYS A 162 10.24 -9.00 24.79
N GLY A 163 8.94 -8.73 24.96
CA GLY A 163 8.26 -8.77 26.25
C GLY A 163 8.71 -7.69 27.25
N MET A 164 9.36 -6.63 26.80
CA MET A 164 9.92 -5.60 27.68
C MET A 164 8.98 -4.41 27.88
N THR A 165 9.01 -3.81 29.07
CA THR A 165 8.44 -2.48 29.36
C THR A 165 9.39 -1.37 28.88
N GLN A 166 8.89 -0.13 28.76
CA GLN A 166 9.72 1.03 28.41
C GLN A 166 10.86 1.25 29.41
N LYS A 167 10.60 0.97 30.70
CA LYS A 167 11.58 1.08 31.78
C LYS A 167 12.69 0.03 31.65
N GLU A 168 12.33 -1.22 31.39
CA GLU A 168 13.32 -2.29 31.20
C GLU A 168 14.20 -2.05 29.96
N LEU A 169 13.62 -1.57 28.84
CA LEU A 169 14.41 -1.21 27.66
C LEU A 169 15.38 -0.06 27.96
N ALA A 170 14.92 0.97 28.67
CA ALA A 170 15.75 2.09 29.10
C ALA A 170 16.94 1.63 29.96
N GLU A 171 16.68 0.83 30.99
CA GLU A 171 17.70 0.30 31.90
C GLU A 171 18.71 -0.59 31.16
N LYS A 172 18.25 -1.52 30.31
CA LYS A 172 19.13 -2.45 29.59
C LYS A 172 19.96 -1.78 28.49
N SER A 173 19.42 -0.76 27.83
CA SER A 173 20.13 -0.06 26.74
C SER A 173 21.00 1.11 27.23
N GLY A 174 20.85 1.54 28.48
CA GLY A 174 21.47 2.77 28.98
C GLY A 174 20.84 4.06 28.42
N THR A 175 19.72 3.95 27.70
CA THR A 175 18.97 5.10 27.19
C THR A 175 18.01 5.60 28.26
N SER A 176 17.84 6.91 28.42
CA SER A 176 16.86 7.41 29.41
C SER A 176 15.43 6.99 29.05
N LEU A 177 14.62 6.69 30.07
CA LEU A 177 13.19 6.35 29.89
C LEU A 177 12.44 7.44 29.09
N ARG A 178 12.81 8.71 29.34
CA ARG A 178 12.22 9.84 28.61
C ARG A 178 12.51 9.77 27.12
N MET A 179 13.74 9.45 26.73
CA MET A 179 14.09 9.32 25.31
C MET A 179 13.42 8.12 24.66
N VAL A 180 13.36 6.97 25.33
CA VAL A 180 12.60 5.80 24.85
C VAL A 180 11.14 6.19 24.56
N GLN A 181 10.48 6.91 25.50
CA GLN A 181 9.12 7.40 25.29
C GLN A 181 9.00 8.38 24.12
N LEU A 182 9.93 9.33 24.00
CA LEU A 182 9.90 10.33 22.93
C LEU A 182 10.10 9.71 21.55
N TYR A 183 10.99 8.72 21.44
CA TYR A 183 11.16 7.93 20.22
C TYR A 183 9.91 7.10 19.92
N GLU A 184 9.35 6.41 20.92
CA GLU A 184 8.16 5.57 20.69
C GLU A 184 6.93 6.37 20.27
N GLN A 185 6.80 7.60 20.78
CA GLN A 185 5.73 8.54 20.45
C GLN A 185 6.04 9.38 19.20
N ARG A 186 7.16 9.14 18.51
CA ARG A 186 7.64 9.92 17.35
C ARG A 186 7.76 11.44 17.61
N LYS A 187 7.92 11.85 18.88
CA LYS A 187 8.19 13.24 19.27
C LYS A 187 9.66 13.63 19.08
N GLN A 188 10.54 12.62 19.00
CA GLN A 188 11.94 12.74 18.60
C GLN A 188 12.20 11.75 17.47
N ASP A 189 12.89 12.21 16.43
CA ASP A 189 13.28 11.35 15.31
C ASP A 189 14.41 10.43 15.74
N ILE A 190 14.12 9.13 15.88
CA ILE A 190 15.08 8.13 16.31
C ILE A 190 16.28 8.03 15.35
N ARG A 191 16.11 8.38 14.06
CA ARG A 191 17.22 8.41 13.08
C ARG A 191 18.28 9.46 13.40
N LYS A 192 17.93 10.44 14.25
CA LYS A 192 18.83 11.50 14.72
C LYS A 192 19.41 11.20 16.11
N ALA A 193 19.10 10.04 16.69
CA ALA A 193 19.71 9.59 17.95
C ALA A 193 21.22 9.39 17.76
N GLU A 194 21.98 9.53 18.85
CA GLU A 194 23.41 9.21 18.83
C GLU A 194 23.64 7.75 18.40
N ALA A 195 24.66 7.52 17.58
CA ALA A 195 24.97 6.19 17.04
C ALA A 195 25.10 5.13 18.16
N GLN A 196 25.70 5.49 19.30
CA GLN A 196 25.83 4.59 20.44
C GLN A 196 24.46 4.19 21.03
N THR A 197 23.52 5.12 21.09
CA THR A 197 22.14 4.85 21.55
C THR A 197 21.46 3.85 20.62
N LEU A 198 21.59 4.03 19.30
CA LEU A 198 21.03 3.12 18.30
C LEU A 198 21.62 1.71 18.38
N VAL A 199 22.93 1.59 18.54
CA VAL A 199 23.62 0.30 18.71
C VAL A 199 23.20 -0.40 20.01
N ASN A 200 23.03 0.35 21.10
CA ASN A 200 22.59 -0.25 22.37
C ASN A 200 21.14 -0.74 22.30
N LEU A 201 20.24 0.07 21.76
CA LEU A 201 18.83 -0.31 21.58
C LEU A 201 18.70 -1.55 20.69
N SER A 202 19.36 -1.54 19.53
CA SER A 202 19.30 -2.66 18.58
C SER A 202 19.86 -3.96 19.18
N ARG A 203 20.98 -3.89 19.92
CA ARG A 203 21.56 -5.05 20.61
C ARG A 203 20.62 -5.61 21.69
N VAL A 204 20.00 -4.76 22.50
CA VAL A 204 19.05 -5.21 23.55
C VAL A 204 17.81 -5.86 22.94
N LEU A 205 17.37 -5.36 21.79
CA LEU A 205 16.19 -5.85 21.06
C LEU A 205 16.50 -7.01 20.09
N GLY A 206 17.76 -7.39 19.94
CA GLY A 206 18.18 -8.49 19.06
C GLY A 206 17.94 -8.23 17.57
N CYS A 207 18.19 -7.01 17.10
CA CYS A 207 17.89 -6.58 15.73
C CYS A 207 18.97 -5.71 15.09
N GLY A 208 18.79 -5.38 13.81
CA GLY A 208 19.58 -4.37 13.12
C GLY A 208 19.21 -2.95 13.57
N VAL A 209 20.10 -1.98 13.34
CA VAL A 209 19.81 -0.56 13.64
C VAL A 209 18.72 -0.03 12.71
N GLU A 210 18.74 -0.47 11.47
CA GLU A 210 17.76 -0.20 10.44
C GLU A 210 16.34 -0.63 10.83
N ASP A 211 16.20 -1.70 11.63
CA ASP A 211 14.90 -2.19 12.09
C ASP A 211 14.23 -1.24 13.10
N LEU A 212 15.02 -0.35 13.72
CA LEU A 212 14.52 0.67 14.63
C LEU A 212 13.84 1.84 13.90
N PHE A 213 14.07 1.98 12.60
CA PHE A 213 13.55 3.08 11.78
C PHE A 213 12.24 2.69 11.10
N GLU A 214 11.36 3.68 10.89
CA GLU A 214 10.09 3.52 10.16
C GLU A 214 10.27 3.45 8.64
#